data_AF-A0A5A8C3T1-F1
#
_entry.id   AF-A0A5A8C3T1-F1
#
_cell.length_a   1.000
_cell.length_b   1.000
_cell.length_c   1.000
_cell.angle_alpha   90.00
_cell.angle_beta   90.00
_cell.angle_gamma   90.00
#
_symmetry.space_group_name_H-M   'P 1'
#
loop_
_entity.id
_entity.type
_entity.pdbx_description
1 polymer ?
#
loop_
_entity_poly.entity_id
_entity_poly.type
_entity_poly.pdbx_seq_one_letter_code
_entity_poly.pdbx_strand_id
1 'polypeptide(L)'
;MLARRSREVARLHRVLDDVPSRGELLQYEKRFLELFEEINATREEIDKRFAAYNFYNEERKLQAQEGELVASVHSSFVPAMRSASGQRQFLEQASRFVESARTLAQKQTVQLDKRRARRDAKAVERDALADSQRAYFRAVKQLQQQAERNEALAARIQEAGLEEPAE
;
A
#
# COMPACT_ATOMS: atom_id res chain seq x y z
N MET A 1 65.30 4.40 0.10
CA MET A 1 64.22 3.61 -0.54
C MET A 1 63.05 3.29 0.40
N LEU A 2 63.28 3.02 1.69
CA LEU A 2 62.20 2.74 2.67
C LEU A 2 61.15 3.85 2.79
N ALA A 3 61.56 5.12 2.87
CA ALA A 3 60.63 6.24 3.07
C ALA A 3 59.65 6.47 1.89
N ARG A 4 60.01 6.02 0.67
CA ARG A 4 59.11 6.07 -0.48
C ARG A 4 58.07 4.94 -0.39
N ARG A 5 58.51 3.71 -0.09
CA ARG A 5 57.61 2.58 0.11
C ARG A 5 56.66 2.78 1.29
N SER A 6 57.13 3.39 2.38
CA SER A 6 56.30 3.67 3.56
C SER A 6 55.19 4.69 3.26
N ARG A 7 55.48 5.73 2.44
CA ARG A 7 54.46 6.66 1.94
C ARG A 7 53.44 5.98 1.03
N GLU A 8 53.90 5.04 0.20
CA GLU A 8 53.04 4.31 -0.74
C GLU A 8 52.11 3.32 -0.02
N VAL A 9 52.60 2.64 1.02
CA VAL A 9 51.79 1.79 1.91
C VAL A 9 50.75 2.61 2.68
N ALA A 10 51.13 3.79 3.20
CA ALA A 10 50.18 4.68 3.87
C ALA A 10 49.09 5.21 2.93
N ARG A 11 49.44 5.47 1.65
CA ARG A 11 48.46 5.84 0.62
C ARG A 11 47.49 4.69 0.33
N LEU A 12 48.00 3.47 0.17
CA LEU A 12 47.18 2.29 -0.10
C LEU A 12 46.26 1.95 1.08
N HIS A 13 46.72 2.11 2.33
CA HIS A 13 45.87 1.95 3.52
C HIS A 13 44.69 2.92 3.51
N ARG A 14 44.92 4.22 3.22
CA ARG A 14 43.82 5.19 3.14
C ARG A 14 42.79 4.84 2.07
N VAL A 15 43.25 4.42 0.89
CA VAL A 15 42.35 3.99 -0.19
C VAL A 15 41.56 2.73 0.21
N LEU A 16 42.16 1.86 1.03
CA LEU A 16 41.49 0.66 1.55
C LEU A 16 40.47 1.01 2.64
N ASP A 17 40.80 1.96 3.52
CA ASP A 17 39.90 2.48 4.56
C ASP A 17 38.69 3.21 3.94
N ASP A 18 38.86 3.81 2.75
CA ASP A 18 37.77 4.41 1.97
C ASP A 18 36.83 3.36 1.33
N VAL A 19 37.22 2.07 1.29
CA VAL A 19 36.38 0.98 0.78
C VAL A 19 35.62 0.35 1.95
N PRO A 20 34.28 0.34 1.92
CA PRO A 20 33.50 -0.26 2.98
C PRO A 20 33.87 -1.74 3.16
N SER A 21 34.18 -2.09 4.40
CA SER A 21 34.34 -3.47 4.82
C SER A 21 33.04 -4.26 4.66
N ARG A 22 33.14 -5.59 4.64
CA ARG A 22 31.96 -6.47 4.61
C ARG A 22 31.01 -6.20 5.79
N GLY A 23 31.53 -5.78 6.95
CA GLY A 23 30.73 -5.40 8.10
C GLY A 23 29.92 -4.12 7.87
N GLU A 24 30.55 -3.09 7.29
CA GLU A 24 29.88 -1.82 6.95
C GLU A 24 28.83 -2.02 5.87
N LEU A 25 29.11 -2.84 4.85
CA LEU A 25 28.11 -3.18 3.83
C LEU A 25 26.87 -3.85 4.43
N LEU A 26 27.05 -4.80 5.36
CA LEU A 26 25.93 -5.44 6.08
C LEU A 26 25.17 -4.44 6.95
N GLN A 27 25.86 -3.46 7.53
CA GLN A 27 25.21 -2.40 8.31
C GLN A 27 24.39 -1.48 7.42
N TYR A 28 24.90 -1.10 6.24
CA TYR A 28 24.15 -0.30 5.27
C TYR A 28 22.93 -1.06 4.74
N GLU A 29 23.08 -2.34 4.41
CA GLU A 29 21.97 -3.18 3.97
C GLU A 29 20.83 -3.18 5.00
N LYS A 30 21.14 -3.43 6.28
CA LYS A 30 20.15 -3.34 7.37
C LYS A 30 19.51 -1.95 7.44
N ARG A 31 20.33 -0.89 7.37
CA ARG A 31 19.83 0.48 7.47
C ARG A 31 18.92 0.86 6.31
N PHE A 32 19.19 0.37 5.11
CA PHE A 32 18.32 0.59 3.95
C PHE A 32 16.99 -0.13 4.09
N LEU A 33 16.98 -1.34 4.65
CA LEU A 33 15.73 -2.07 4.94
C LEU A 33 14.89 -1.34 5.99
N GLU A 34 15.51 -0.90 7.10
CA GLU A 34 14.85 -0.10 8.14
C GLU A 34 14.23 1.18 7.55
N LEU A 35 15.00 1.92 6.76
CA LEU A 35 14.53 3.14 6.11
C LEU A 35 13.38 2.85 5.14
N PHE A 36 13.46 1.76 4.39
CA PHE A 36 12.39 1.35 3.47
C PHE A 36 11.10 1.03 4.22
N GLU A 37 11.17 0.33 5.36
CA GLU A 37 10.03 0.05 6.22
C GLU A 37 9.40 1.34 6.78
N GLU A 38 10.22 2.29 7.25
CA GLU A 38 9.76 3.58 7.78
C GLU A 38 9.06 4.44 6.70
N ILE A 39 9.64 4.51 5.49
CA ILE A 39 9.04 5.20 4.35
C ILE A 39 7.69 4.58 4.00
N ASN A 40 7.59 3.24 3.97
CA ASN A 40 6.34 2.56 3.67
C ASN A 40 5.27 2.79 4.75
N ALA A 41 5.64 2.74 6.03
CA ALA A 41 4.72 3.03 7.13
C ALA A 41 4.18 4.47 7.04
N THR A 42 5.06 5.43 6.77
CA THR A 42 4.69 6.84 6.59
C THR A 42 3.76 7.03 5.39
N ARG A 43 4.07 6.36 4.27
CA ARG A 43 3.21 6.38 3.08
C ARG A 43 1.81 5.83 3.38
N GLU A 44 1.73 4.70 4.09
CA GLU A 44 0.46 4.10 4.48
C GLU A 44 -0.36 5.06 5.37
N GLU A 45 0.29 5.77 6.29
CA GLU A 45 -0.37 6.77 7.12
C GLU A 45 -0.88 7.97 6.29
N ILE A 46 -0.08 8.47 5.35
CA ILE A 46 -0.47 9.54 4.43
C ILE A 46 -1.70 9.12 3.61
N ASP A 47 -1.68 7.91 3.04
CA ASP A 47 -2.80 7.38 2.25
C ASP A 47 -4.08 7.29 3.09
N LYS A 48 -3.98 6.82 4.35
CA LYS A 48 -5.11 6.79 5.30
C LYS A 48 -5.64 8.19 5.60
N ARG A 49 -4.75 9.16 5.85
CA ARG A 49 -5.13 10.55 6.12
C ARG A 49 -5.85 11.19 4.92
N PHE A 50 -5.36 10.98 3.70
CA PHE A 50 -6.04 11.47 2.50
C PHE A 50 -7.40 10.81 2.30
N ALA A 51 -7.52 9.50 2.54
CA ALA A 51 -8.80 8.81 2.47
C ALA A 51 -9.81 9.38 3.47
N ALA A 52 -9.40 9.60 4.72
CA ALA A 52 -10.23 10.20 5.76
C ALA A 52 -10.64 11.64 5.40
N TYR A 53 -9.69 12.47 4.96
CA TYR A 53 -9.97 13.84 4.53
C TYR A 53 -10.99 13.88 3.39
N ASN A 54 -10.82 13.04 2.37
CA ASN A 54 -11.74 12.97 1.24
C ASN A 54 -13.15 12.54 1.68
N PHE A 55 -13.23 11.56 2.58
CA PHE A 55 -14.50 11.11 3.17
C PHE A 55 -15.20 12.27 3.91
N TYR A 56 -14.51 12.93 4.84
CA TYR A 56 -15.11 14.04 5.60
C TYR A 56 -15.49 15.23 4.72
N ASN A 57 -14.73 15.49 3.65
CA ASN A 57 -15.07 16.55 2.71
C ASN A 57 -16.31 16.21 1.87
N GLU A 58 -16.49 14.93 1.48
CA GLU A 58 -17.72 14.45 0.86
C GLU A 58 -18.91 14.57 1.81
N GLU A 59 -18.75 14.13 3.07
CA GLU A 59 -19.78 14.22 4.11
C GLU A 59 -20.21 15.67 4.36
N ARG A 60 -19.24 16.58 4.53
CA ARG A 60 -19.52 18.01 4.71
C ARG A 60 -20.29 18.60 3.54
N LYS A 61 -19.99 18.20 2.31
CA LYS A 61 -20.74 18.67 1.12
C LYS A 61 -22.18 18.20 1.14
N LEU A 62 -22.44 16.95 1.52
CA LEU A 62 -23.79 16.42 1.65
C LEU A 62 -24.57 17.15 2.75
N GLN A 63 -23.96 17.34 3.92
CA GLN A 63 -24.56 18.10 5.01
C GLN A 63 -24.90 19.55 4.62
N ALA A 64 -24.03 20.21 3.86
CA ALA A 64 -24.30 21.55 3.35
C ALA A 64 -25.52 21.57 2.41
N GLN A 65 -25.63 20.59 1.50
CA GLN A 65 -26.78 20.45 0.60
C GLN A 65 -28.08 20.17 1.36
N GLU A 66 -28.03 19.34 2.41
CA GLU A 66 -29.18 19.10 3.28
C GLU A 66 -29.61 20.38 4.01
N GLY A 67 -28.66 21.16 4.51
CA GLY A 67 -28.92 22.46 5.14
C GLY A 67 -29.58 23.45 4.18
N GLU A 68 -29.07 23.57 2.96
CA GLU A 68 -29.66 24.41 1.90
C GLU A 68 -31.09 23.97 1.56
N LEU A 69 -31.34 22.66 1.47
CA LEU A 69 -32.66 22.11 1.23
C LEU A 69 -33.64 22.47 2.36
N VAL A 70 -33.23 22.28 3.62
CA VAL A 70 -34.05 22.62 4.79
C VAL A 70 -34.35 24.12 4.81
N ALA A 71 -33.37 24.98 4.52
CA ALA A 71 -33.57 26.42 4.44
C ALA A 71 -34.55 26.82 3.32
N SER A 72 -34.46 26.17 2.15
CA SER A 72 -35.37 26.37 1.03
C SER A 72 -36.81 25.98 1.38
N VAL A 73 -37.00 24.81 2.01
CA VAL A 73 -38.33 24.37 2.48
C VAL A 73 -38.87 25.32 3.54
N HIS A 74 -38.07 25.73 4.51
CA HIS A 74 -38.48 26.62 5.58
C HIS A 74 -38.94 28.00 5.06
N SER A 75 -38.14 28.60 4.16
CA SER A 75 -38.42 29.93 3.62
C SER A 75 -39.60 29.95 2.64
N SER A 76 -39.84 28.86 1.90
CA SER A 76 -40.93 28.77 0.92
C SER A 76 -42.28 28.37 1.53
N PHE A 77 -42.29 27.71 2.69
CA PHE A 77 -43.50 27.16 3.30
C PHE A 77 -44.56 28.22 3.64
N VAL A 78 -44.23 29.21 4.48
CA VAL A 78 -45.20 30.22 4.94
C VAL A 78 -45.79 31.04 3.79
N PRO A 79 -45.00 31.52 2.80
CA PRO A 79 -45.54 32.18 1.61
C PRO A 79 -46.46 31.28 0.79
N ALA A 80 -46.08 30.02 0.57
CA ALA A 80 -46.86 29.07 -0.23
C ALA A 80 -48.23 28.78 0.41
N MET A 81 -48.29 28.67 1.74
CA MET A 81 -49.52 28.38 2.47
C MET A 81 -50.59 29.47 2.39
N ARG A 82 -50.23 30.70 1.96
CA ARG A 82 -51.17 31.84 1.83
C ARG A 82 -52.19 31.69 0.70
N SER A 83 -52.01 30.74 -0.20
CA SER A 83 -52.95 30.52 -1.31
C SER A 83 -53.03 29.05 -1.73
N ALA A 84 -54.17 28.63 -2.26
CA ALA A 84 -54.35 27.27 -2.77
C ALA A 84 -53.40 26.96 -3.95
N SER A 85 -53.07 27.95 -4.78
CA SER A 85 -52.11 27.79 -5.87
C SER A 85 -50.68 27.62 -5.36
N GLY A 86 -50.26 28.43 -4.37
CA GLY A 86 -48.96 28.30 -3.71
C GLY A 86 -48.78 26.96 -3.00
N GLN A 87 -49.82 26.47 -2.32
CA GLN A 87 -49.83 25.15 -1.70
C GLN A 87 -49.56 24.02 -2.70
N ARG A 88 -50.19 24.07 -3.89
CA ARG A 88 -49.96 23.09 -4.96
C ARG A 88 -48.52 23.15 -5.49
N GLN A 89 -48.01 24.36 -5.74
CA GLN A 89 -46.62 24.54 -6.20
C GLN A 89 -45.60 24.03 -5.19
N PHE A 90 -45.83 24.27 -3.90
CA PHE A 90 -44.97 23.76 -2.83
C PHE A 90 -45.00 22.22 -2.77
N LEU A 91 -46.17 21.59 -2.94
CA LEU A 91 -46.28 20.13 -3.02
C LEU A 91 -45.56 19.53 -4.25
N GLU A 92 -45.60 20.22 -5.39
CA GLU A 92 -44.82 19.84 -6.57
C GLU A 92 -43.30 19.94 -6.31
N GLN A 93 -42.85 21.01 -5.66
CA GLN A 93 -41.43 21.17 -5.27
C GLN A 93 -41.00 20.09 -4.27
N ALA A 94 -41.81 19.81 -3.26
CA ALA A 94 -41.55 18.75 -2.28
C ALA A 94 -41.43 17.37 -2.95
N SER A 95 -42.31 17.07 -3.91
CA SER A 95 -42.25 15.83 -4.69
C SER A 95 -40.92 15.71 -5.45
N ARG A 96 -40.48 16.80 -6.11
CA ARG A 96 -39.18 16.83 -6.82
C ARG A 96 -38.00 16.63 -5.88
N PHE A 97 -38.04 17.19 -4.67
CA PHE A 97 -36.99 16.97 -3.67
C PHE A 97 -36.91 15.50 -3.26
N VAL A 98 -38.05 14.85 -2.98
CA VAL A 98 -38.10 13.43 -2.65
C VAL A 98 -37.52 12.57 -3.77
N GLU A 99 -37.86 12.87 -5.03
CA GLU A 99 -37.29 12.16 -6.18
C GLU A 99 -35.77 12.35 -6.27
N SER A 100 -35.28 13.58 -6.12
CA SER A 100 -33.84 13.86 -6.14
C SER A 100 -33.06 13.12 -5.03
N ALA A 101 -33.64 13.05 -3.82
CA ALA A 101 -33.06 12.33 -2.70
C ALA A 101 -33.02 10.81 -2.96
N ARG A 102 -34.08 10.25 -3.55
CA ARG A 102 -34.11 8.84 -3.97
C ARG A 102 -33.03 8.53 -5.01
N THR A 103 -32.88 9.39 -6.02
CA THR A 103 -31.83 9.23 -7.05
C THR A 103 -30.43 9.29 -6.43
N LEU A 104 -30.20 10.22 -5.49
CA LEU A 104 -28.92 10.32 -4.79
C LEU A 104 -28.62 9.07 -3.96
N ALA A 105 -29.60 8.58 -3.20
CA ALA A 105 -29.47 7.36 -2.40
C ALA A 105 -29.16 6.14 -3.29
N GLN A 106 -29.87 5.98 -4.40
CA GLN A 106 -29.60 4.90 -5.35
C GLN A 106 -28.18 4.98 -5.92
N LYS A 107 -27.71 6.18 -6.28
CA LYS A 107 -26.34 6.39 -6.76
C LYS A 107 -25.30 6.00 -5.70
N GLN A 108 -25.53 6.36 -4.43
CA GLN A 108 -24.64 5.98 -3.34
C GLN A 108 -24.60 4.46 -3.12
N THR A 109 -25.75 3.77 -3.16
CA THR A 109 -25.81 2.31 -3.07
C THR A 109 -25.00 1.63 -4.18
N VAL A 110 -25.17 2.07 -5.43
CA VAL A 110 -24.40 1.53 -6.57
C VAL A 110 -22.89 1.74 -6.38
N GLN A 111 -22.47 2.90 -5.85
CA GLN A 111 -21.06 3.17 -5.56
C GLN A 111 -20.52 2.29 -4.42
N LEU A 112 -21.32 2.05 -3.39
CA LEU A 112 -20.98 1.15 -2.29
C LEU A 112 -20.74 -0.27 -2.80
N ASP A 113 -21.63 -0.77 -3.65
CA ASP A 113 -21.53 -2.12 -4.21
C ASP A 113 -20.30 -2.27 -5.10
N LYS A 114 -19.99 -1.26 -5.93
CA LYS A 114 -18.74 -1.22 -6.71
C LYS A 114 -17.50 -1.25 -5.82
N ARG A 115 -17.49 -0.47 -4.74
CA ARG A 115 -16.37 -0.45 -3.78
C ARG A 115 -16.22 -1.80 -3.07
N ARG A 116 -17.32 -2.45 -2.69
CA ARG A 116 -17.33 -3.80 -2.10
C ARG A 116 -16.77 -4.83 -3.06
N ALA A 117 -17.27 -4.88 -4.29
CA ALA A 117 -16.78 -5.80 -5.31
C ALA A 117 -15.27 -5.63 -5.59
N ARG A 118 -14.78 -4.38 -5.66
CA ARG A 118 -13.35 -4.10 -5.83
C ARG A 118 -12.52 -4.58 -4.63
N ARG A 119 -13.01 -4.37 -3.40
CA ARG A 119 -12.36 -4.86 -2.18
C ARG A 119 -12.27 -6.39 -2.21
N ASP A 120 -13.36 -7.06 -2.56
CA ASP A 120 -13.43 -8.52 -2.56
C ASP A 120 -12.50 -9.12 -3.63
N ALA A 121 -12.46 -8.52 -4.82
CA ALA A 121 -11.50 -8.91 -5.86
C ALA A 121 -10.04 -8.75 -5.39
N LYS A 122 -9.72 -7.65 -4.71
CA LYS A 122 -8.38 -7.44 -4.14
C LYS A 122 -8.05 -8.37 -2.98
N ALA A 123 -9.04 -8.78 -2.19
CA ALA A 123 -8.84 -9.78 -1.14
C ALA A 123 -8.46 -11.14 -1.74
N VAL A 124 -9.13 -11.55 -2.81
CA VAL A 124 -8.79 -12.79 -3.55
C VAL A 124 -7.37 -12.72 -4.13
N GLU A 125 -7.01 -11.59 -4.76
CA GLU A 125 -5.66 -11.40 -5.31
C GLU A 125 -4.57 -11.46 -4.22
N ARG A 126 -4.82 -10.84 -3.07
CA ARG A 126 -3.94 -10.91 -1.90
C ARG A 126 -3.74 -12.35 -1.44
N ASP A 127 -4.82 -13.12 -1.34
CA ASP A 127 -4.76 -14.51 -0.86
C ASP A 127 -3.96 -15.39 -1.84
N ALA A 128 -4.16 -15.21 -3.14
CA ALA A 128 -3.37 -15.89 -4.17
C ALA A 128 -1.87 -15.54 -4.09
N LEU A 129 -1.54 -14.26 -3.87
CA LEU A 129 -0.15 -13.82 -3.66
C LEU A 129 0.46 -14.43 -2.40
N ALA A 130 -0.29 -14.51 -1.31
CA ALA A 130 0.17 -15.12 -0.06
C ALA A 130 0.48 -16.61 -0.25
N ASP A 131 -0.34 -17.33 -1.02
CA ASP A 131 -0.09 -18.74 -1.33
C ASP A 131 1.13 -18.92 -2.26
N SER A 132 1.31 -18.03 -3.24
CA SER A 132 2.53 -18.00 -4.07
C SER A 132 3.78 -17.76 -3.23
N GLN A 133 3.74 -16.80 -2.30
CA GLN A 133 4.83 -16.51 -1.38
C GLN A 133 5.17 -17.72 -0.50
N ARG A 134 4.16 -18.42 0.04
CA ARG A 134 4.35 -19.66 0.81
C ARG A 134 4.99 -20.76 -0.04
N ALA A 135 4.57 -20.90 -1.30
CA ALA A 135 5.17 -21.87 -2.22
C ALA A 135 6.64 -21.53 -2.51
N TYR A 136 6.95 -20.26 -2.74
CA TYR A 136 8.32 -19.77 -2.94
C TYR A 136 9.21 -20.09 -1.73
N PHE A 137 8.78 -19.78 -0.50
CA PHE A 137 9.54 -20.11 0.70
C PHE A 137 9.78 -21.61 0.87
N ARG A 138 8.79 -22.46 0.52
CA ARG A 138 8.99 -23.92 0.51
C ARG A 138 10.06 -24.33 -0.51
N ALA A 139 10.02 -23.78 -1.72
CA ALA A 139 11.00 -24.08 -2.76
C ALA A 139 12.42 -23.63 -2.37
N VAL A 140 12.58 -22.44 -1.80
CA VAL A 140 13.88 -21.95 -1.29
C VAL A 140 14.42 -22.87 -0.20
N LYS A 141 13.58 -23.28 0.75
CA LYS A 141 13.98 -24.22 1.80
C LYS A 141 14.41 -25.58 1.24
N GLN A 142 13.69 -26.09 0.25
CA GLN A 142 14.06 -27.33 -0.44
C GLN A 142 15.40 -27.18 -1.18
N LEU A 143 15.62 -26.06 -1.87
CA LEU A 143 16.87 -25.78 -2.55
C LEU A 143 18.06 -25.73 -1.58
N GLN A 144 17.90 -25.04 -0.43
CA GLN A 144 18.92 -25.01 0.63
C GLN A 144 19.27 -26.41 1.12
N GLN A 145 18.26 -27.25 1.40
CA GLN A 145 18.49 -28.63 1.82
C GLN A 145 19.19 -29.48 0.76
N GLN A 146 18.89 -29.27 -0.53
CA GLN A 146 19.60 -29.99 -1.60
C GLN A 146 21.03 -29.48 -1.76
N ALA A 147 21.28 -28.17 -1.61
CA ALA A 147 22.62 -27.61 -1.64
C ALA A 147 23.49 -28.17 -0.51
N GLU A 148 22.97 -28.19 0.73
CA GLU A 148 23.64 -28.80 1.88
C GLU A 148 23.97 -30.28 1.66
N ARG A 149 23.02 -31.05 1.09
CA ARG A 149 23.25 -32.46 0.74
C ARG A 149 24.32 -32.61 -0.33
N ASN A 150 24.31 -31.75 -1.34
CA ASN A 150 25.27 -31.80 -2.43
C ASN A 150 26.69 -31.47 -1.93
N GLU A 151 26.84 -30.45 -1.08
CA GLU A 151 28.10 -30.12 -0.41
C GLU A 151 28.61 -31.29 0.45
N ALA A 152 27.73 -31.92 1.23
CA ALA A 152 28.10 -33.09 2.04
C ALA A 152 28.53 -34.29 1.18
N LEU A 153 27.88 -34.53 0.04
CA LEU A 153 28.28 -35.58 -0.89
C LEU A 153 29.61 -35.26 -1.57
N ALA A 154 29.82 -34.02 -2.01
CA ALA A 154 31.07 -33.57 -2.61
C ALA A 154 32.25 -33.73 -1.65
N ALA A 155 32.07 -33.39 -0.37
CA ALA A 155 33.07 -33.62 0.67
C ALA A 155 33.42 -35.11 0.83
N ARG A 156 32.41 -36.00 0.83
CA ARG A 156 32.62 -37.45 0.94
C ARG A 156 33.33 -38.04 -0.29
N ILE A 157 33.07 -37.51 -1.48
CA ILE A 157 33.74 -37.92 -2.72
C ILE A 157 35.21 -37.51 -2.67
N GLN A 158 35.51 -36.28 -2.23
CA GLN A 158 36.89 -35.83 -2.01
C GLN A 158 37.62 -36.68 -0.95
N GLU A 159 36.97 -36.99 0.17
CA GLU A 159 37.54 -37.87 1.21
C GLU A 159 37.78 -39.30 0.71
N ALA A 160 36.94 -39.81 -0.19
CA ALA A 160 37.08 -41.15 -0.77
C ALA A 160 38.15 -41.23 -1.88
N GLY A 161 38.75 -40.11 -2.29
CA GLY A 161 39.75 -40.07 -3.36
C GLY A 161 39.20 -40.45 -4.75
N LEU A 162 37.88 -40.39 -4.93
CA LEU A 162 37.18 -40.68 -6.17
C LEU A 162 36.98 -39.39 -6.97
N GLU A 163 38.06 -38.73 -7.39
CA GLU A 163 37.93 -37.65 -8.36
C GLU A 163 37.60 -38.26 -9.73
N GLU A 164 36.54 -37.78 -10.39
CA GLU A 164 36.32 -38.09 -11.80
C GLU A 164 37.51 -37.56 -12.63
N PRO A 165 38.03 -38.34 -13.59
CA PRO A 165 39.04 -37.85 -14.51
C PRO A 165 38.45 -36.67 -15.28
N ALA A 166 39.12 -35.52 -15.20
CA ALA A 166 38.75 -34.33 -15.95
C ALA A 166 38.69 -34.64 -17.46
N GLU A 167 37.53 -34.43 -18.07
CA GLU A 167 37.36 -34.32 -19.53
C GLU A 167 37.91 -32.99 -20.07
#